data_AF-A0A1A0K6P4-F1
#
_entry.id   AF-A0A1A0K6P4-F1
#
_cell.length_a   1.000
_cell.length_b   1.000
_cell.length_c   1.000
_cell.angle_alpha   90.00
_cell.angle_beta   90.00
_cell.angle_gamma   90.00
#
_symmetry.space_group_name_H-M   'P 1'
#
loop_
_entity.id
_entity.type
_entity.pdbx_description
1 polymer ?
#
loop_
_entity_poly.entity_id
_entity_poly.type
_entity_poly.pdbx_seq_one_letter_code
_entity_poly.pdbx_strand_id
1 'polypeptide(L)'
;MSDLTADQSAISAFGATHQSIGTEIAGAADMDTATHVAAMTPVFGLIGADYLAMFAAAQVLHCSDVNDLSAKCNHLGQSAFGTVAILGDNDGAAAGALGAIGNAIGG
;
A
#
# COMPACT_ATOMS: atom_id res chain seq x y z
N MET A 1 30.13 1.41 -2.99
CA MET A 1 28.99 0.66 -3.56
C MET A 1 29.25 0.51 -5.04
N SER A 2 29.92 -0.57 -5.48
CA SER A 2 30.31 -0.71 -6.90
C SER A 2 29.36 -1.59 -7.73
N ASP A 3 28.49 -2.37 -7.08
CA ASP A 3 27.62 -3.35 -7.75
C ASP A 3 26.19 -3.29 -7.19
N LEU A 4 25.57 -2.11 -7.15
CA LEU A 4 24.15 -2.00 -6.82
C LEU A 4 23.34 -1.87 -8.12
N THR A 5 22.59 -2.91 -8.46
CA THR A 5 21.66 -2.90 -9.59
C THR A 5 20.23 -3.04 -9.10
N ALA A 6 19.34 -2.22 -9.64
CA ALA A 6 17.92 -2.25 -9.32
C ALA A 6 17.20 -3.23 -10.25
N ASP A 7 16.71 -4.35 -9.72
CA ASP A 7 15.88 -5.29 -10.48
C ASP A 7 14.46 -4.73 -10.63
N GLN A 8 14.16 -4.22 -11.82
CA GLN A 8 12.85 -3.65 -12.16
C GLN A 8 11.70 -4.68 -12.05
N SER A 9 11.98 -5.97 -12.30
CA SER A 9 10.99 -7.04 -12.15
C SER A 9 10.69 -7.28 -10.67
N ALA A 10 11.69 -7.24 -9.80
CA ALA A 10 11.48 -7.37 -8.36
C ALA A 10 10.70 -6.18 -7.78
N ILE A 11 11.00 -4.96 -8.24
CA ILE A 11 10.31 -3.74 -7.78
C ILE A 11 8.84 -3.73 -8.24
N SER A 12 8.56 -4.15 -9.47
CA SER A 12 7.18 -4.28 -9.96
C SER A 12 6.39 -5.38 -9.24
N ALA A 13 7.02 -6.53 -8.95
CA ALA A 13 6.40 -7.59 -8.15
C ALA A 13 6.09 -7.13 -6.70
N PHE A 14 7.02 -6.38 -6.09
CA PHE A 14 6.79 -5.71 -4.81
C PHE A 14 5.58 -4.75 -4.88
N GLY A 15 5.50 -3.95 -5.93
CA GLY A 15 4.40 -3.01 -6.14
C GLY A 15 3.04 -3.70 -6.25
N ALA A 16 2.97 -4.78 -7.05
CA ALA A 16 1.76 -5.60 -7.21
C ALA A 16 1.34 -6.27 -5.89
N THR A 17 2.31 -6.80 -5.14
CA THR A 17 2.06 -7.42 -3.83
C THR A 17 1.43 -6.43 -2.86
N HIS A 18 1.96 -5.20 -2.80
CA HIS A 18 1.43 -4.16 -1.92
C HIS A 18 0.03 -3.68 -2.29
N GLN A 19 -0.33 -3.69 -3.58
CA GLN A 19 -1.71 -3.43 -4.01
C GLN A 19 -2.67 -4.58 -3.65
N SER A 20 -2.22 -5.83 -3.74
CA SER A 20 -2.99 -6.99 -3.27
C SER A 20 -3.25 -6.89 -1.76
N ILE A 21 -2.20 -6.64 -0.98
CA ILE A 21 -2.30 -6.43 0.47
C ILE A 21 -3.26 -5.27 0.79
N GLY A 22 -3.14 -4.14 0.08
CA GLY A 22 -4.06 -3.01 0.26
C GLY A 22 -5.52 -3.41 0.03
N THR A 23 -5.78 -4.21 -1.00
CA THR A 23 -7.13 -4.71 -1.32
C THR A 23 -7.64 -5.68 -0.25
N GLU A 24 -6.81 -6.59 0.24
CA GLU A 24 -7.15 -7.52 1.32
C GLU A 24 -7.46 -6.80 2.63
N ILE A 25 -6.66 -5.79 2.99
CA ILE A 25 -6.88 -4.95 4.18
C ILE A 25 -8.18 -4.16 4.04
N ALA A 26 -8.47 -3.59 2.87
CA ALA A 26 -9.73 -2.89 2.62
C ALA A 26 -10.94 -3.83 2.78
N GLY A 27 -10.84 -5.07 2.29
CA GLY A 27 -11.88 -6.08 2.47
C GLY A 27 -12.11 -6.46 3.92
N ALA A 28 -11.08 -6.44 4.76
CA ALA A 28 -11.19 -6.69 6.20
C ALA A 28 -11.69 -5.49 7.01
N ALA A 29 -11.70 -4.28 6.43
CA ALA A 29 -12.11 -3.05 7.10
C ALA A 29 -13.64 -2.94 7.27
N ASP A 30 -14.41 -3.75 6.54
CA ASP A 30 -15.87 -3.69 6.51
C ASP A 30 -16.47 -4.38 7.75
N MET A 31 -16.43 -3.68 8.89
CA MET A 31 -16.98 -4.18 10.16
C MET A 31 -18.34 -3.55 10.48
N ASP A 32 -19.33 -4.41 10.73
CA ASP A 32 -20.62 -3.98 11.29
C ASP A 32 -20.45 -3.62 12.78
N THR A 33 -20.16 -2.35 13.01
CA THR A 33 -19.99 -1.78 14.35
C THR A 33 -21.26 -1.94 15.19
N ALA A 34 -22.45 -1.86 14.58
CA ALA A 34 -23.72 -2.00 15.31
C ALA A 34 -23.92 -3.44 15.82
N THR A 35 -23.58 -4.44 15.00
CA THR A 35 -23.63 -5.84 15.41
C THR A 35 -22.60 -6.17 16.49
N HIS A 36 -21.37 -5.65 16.38
CA HIS A 36 -20.35 -5.85 17.43
C HIS A 36 -20.73 -5.19 18.76
N VAL A 37 -21.27 -3.96 18.71
CA VAL A 37 -21.79 -3.26 19.89
C VAL A 37 -22.94 -4.04 20.52
N ALA A 38 -23.91 -4.50 19.71
CA ALA A 38 -25.05 -5.29 20.20
C ALA A 38 -24.63 -6.62 20.85
N ALA A 39 -23.60 -7.29 20.31
CA ALA A 39 -23.05 -8.52 20.88
C ALA A 39 -22.31 -8.29 22.21
N MET A 40 -21.77 -7.10 22.42
CA MET A 40 -21.07 -6.71 23.67
C MET A 40 -22.04 -6.23 24.78
N THR A 41 -23.25 -5.77 24.42
CA THR A 41 -24.26 -5.27 25.37
C THR A 41 -24.59 -6.24 26.53
N PRO A 42 -24.77 -7.56 26.32
CA PRO A 42 -25.05 -8.50 27.41
C PRO A 42 -23.87 -8.70 28.37
N VAL A 43 -22.63 -8.53 27.88
CA VAL A 43 -21.40 -8.71 28.65
C VAL A 43 -21.16 -7.54 29.59
N PHE A 44 -21.44 -6.32 29.12
CA PHE A 44 -21.24 -5.09 29.88
C PHE A 44 -22.46 -4.65 30.70
N GLY A 45 -23.65 -5.17 30.38
CA GLY A 45 -24.89 -4.92 31.12
C GLY A 45 -25.27 -3.43 31.18
N LEU A 46 -26.18 -3.09 32.11
CA LEU A 46 -26.72 -1.72 32.25
C LEU A 46 -25.69 -0.70 32.79
N ILE A 47 -24.63 -1.15 33.46
CA ILE A 47 -23.60 -0.27 34.06
C ILE A 47 -22.51 0.07 33.04
N GLY A 48 -22.30 -0.78 32.04
CA GLY A 48 -21.23 -0.61 31.05
C GLY A 48 -21.62 0.22 29.83
N ALA A 49 -22.66 1.06 29.90
CA ALA A 49 -23.07 1.91 28.79
C ALA A 49 -21.94 2.85 28.31
N ASP A 50 -21.17 3.42 29.24
CA ASP A 50 -20.00 4.25 28.90
C ASP A 50 -18.88 3.43 28.25
N TYR A 51 -18.66 2.20 28.70
CA TYR A 51 -17.70 1.29 28.06
C TYR A 51 -18.14 0.91 26.65
N LEU A 52 -19.44 0.66 26.45
CA LEU A 52 -20.02 0.34 25.15
C LEU A 52 -19.90 1.52 24.17
N ALA A 53 -20.10 2.75 24.67
CA ALA A 53 -19.91 3.97 23.88
C ALA A 53 -18.44 4.18 23.49
N MET A 54 -17.49 3.97 24.42
CA MET A 54 -16.06 4.04 24.13
C MET A 54 -15.61 2.93 23.19
N PHE A 55 -16.17 1.72 23.31
CA PHE A 55 -15.92 0.62 22.38
C PHE A 55 -16.43 0.96 20.97
N ALA A 56 -17.64 1.51 20.84
CA ALA A 56 -18.17 1.95 19.56
C ALA A 56 -17.28 3.03 18.92
N ALA A 57 -16.83 4.02 19.71
CA ALA A 57 -15.91 5.06 19.24
C ALA A 57 -14.55 4.46 18.81
N ALA A 58 -14.00 3.53 19.59
CA ALA A 58 -12.76 2.83 19.25
C ALA A 58 -12.91 1.98 17.98
N GLN A 59 -14.07 1.34 17.78
CA GLN A 59 -14.34 0.56 16.58
C GLN A 59 -14.39 1.42 15.33
N VAL A 60 -14.99 2.62 15.40
CA VAL A 60 -15.00 3.59 14.30
C VAL A 60 -13.58 4.06 13.97
N LEU A 61 -12.80 4.43 15.00
CA LEU A 61 -11.40 4.82 14.81
C LEU A 61 -10.56 3.68 14.22
N HIS A 62 -10.76 2.46 14.71
CA HIS A 62 -10.10 1.27 14.17
C HIS A 62 -10.42 1.05 12.69
N CYS A 63 -11.68 1.19 12.27
CA CYS A 63 -12.04 1.08 10.85
C CYS A 63 -11.38 2.19 10.02
N SER A 64 -11.30 3.41 10.54
CA SER A 64 -10.58 4.51 9.90
C SER A 64 -9.09 4.19 9.74
N ASP A 65 -8.43 3.71 10.80
CA ASP A 65 -7.01 3.37 10.80
C ASP A 65 -6.69 2.23 9.83
N VAL A 66 -7.55 1.21 9.76
CA VAL A 66 -7.41 0.10 8.81
C VAL A 66 -7.57 0.58 7.36
N ASN A 67 -8.51 1.49 7.10
CA ASN A 67 -8.66 2.08 5.77
C ASN A 67 -7.44 2.93 5.37
N ASP A 68 -6.91 3.72 6.31
CA ASP A 68 -5.67 4.48 6.09
C ASP A 68 -4.47 3.57 5.84
N LEU A 69 -4.40 2.43 6.53
CA LEU A 69 -3.36 1.42 6.30
C LEU A 69 -3.48 0.82 4.89
N SER A 70 -4.68 0.45 4.45
CA SER A 70 -4.93 -0.02 3.09
C SER A 70 -4.47 1.01 2.04
N ALA A 71 -4.83 2.28 2.24
CA ALA A 71 -4.43 3.37 1.35
C ALA A 71 -2.90 3.52 1.26
N LYS A 72 -2.19 3.38 2.39
CA LYS A 72 -0.72 3.41 2.43
C LYS A 72 -0.09 2.25 1.66
N CYS A 73 -0.63 1.03 1.79
CA CYS A 73 -0.17 -0.12 1.01
C CYS A 73 -0.35 0.12 -0.50
N ASN A 74 -1.51 0.64 -0.92
CA ASN A 74 -1.75 1.01 -2.31
C ASN A 74 -0.79 2.10 -2.82
N HIS A 75 -0.51 3.10 -1.98
CA HIS A 75 0.44 4.17 -2.32
C HIS A 75 1.87 3.65 -2.47
N LEU A 76 2.32 2.76 -1.57
CA LEU A 76 3.62 2.09 -1.71
C LEU A 76 3.73 1.34 -3.04
N GLY A 77 2.66 0.63 -3.42
CA GLY A 77 2.60 -0.07 -4.70
C GLY A 77 2.73 0.88 -5.90
N GLN A 78 1.98 1.98 -5.90
CA GLN A 78 2.08 3.02 -6.94
C GLN A 78 3.47 3.66 -7.02
N SER A 79 4.09 3.94 -5.88
CA SER A 79 5.45 4.50 -5.81
C SER A 79 6.49 3.54 -6.40
N ALA A 80 6.35 2.23 -6.15
CA ALA A 80 7.22 1.22 -6.75
C ALA A 80 7.10 1.20 -8.28
N PHE A 81 5.87 1.25 -8.82
CA PHE A 81 5.67 1.35 -10.28
C PHE A 81 6.22 2.66 -10.86
N GLY A 82 6.05 3.78 -10.15
CA GLY A 82 6.64 5.06 -10.54
C GLY A 82 8.17 5.00 -10.59
N THR A 83 8.79 4.30 -9.65
CA THR A 83 10.25 4.08 -9.63
C THR A 83 10.72 3.28 -10.83
N VAL A 84 10.01 2.21 -11.20
CA VAL A 84 10.32 1.40 -12.40
C VAL A 84 10.20 2.24 -13.67
N ALA A 85 9.17 3.09 -13.78
CA ALA A 85 9.02 3.97 -14.93
C ALA A 85 10.22 4.92 -15.09
N ILE A 86 10.66 5.56 -13.99
CA ILE A 86 11.83 6.45 -13.99
C ILE A 86 13.11 5.70 -14.36
N LEU A 87 13.29 4.47 -13.87
CA LEU A 87 14.43 3.63 -14.25
C LEU A 87 14.42 3.32 -15.75
N GLY A 88 13.27 2.92 -16.30
CA GLY A 88 13.13 2.64 -17.73
C GLY A 88 13.42 3.86 -18.61
N ASP A 89 12.94 5.03 -18.23
CA ASP A 89 13.21 6.28 -18.96
C ASP A 89 14.70 6.64 -18.96
N ASN A 90 15.36 6.50 -17.80
CA ASN A 90 16.80 6.75 -17.65
C ASN A 90 17.64 5.76 -18.48
N ASP A 91 17.32 4.46 -18.42
CA ASP A 91 18.01 3.41 -19.17
C ASP A 91 17.85 3.62 -20.68
N GLY A 92 16.64 3.97 -21.14
CA GLY A 92 16.36 4.28 -22.54
C GLY A 92 17.12 5.52 -23.05
N ALA A 93 17.15 6.59 -22.25
CA ALA A 93 17.91 7.80 -22.58
C ALA A 93 19.42 7.52 -22.65
N ALA A 94 19.95 6.75 -21.71
CA ALA A 94 21.35 6.34 -21.69
C ALA A 94 21.70 5.47 -22.92
N ALA A 95 20.88 4.47 -23.23
CA ALA A 95 21.06 3.61 -24.41
C ALA A 95 21.02 4.42 -25.72
N GLY A 96 20.10 5.38 -25.84
CA GLY A 96 20.02 6.27 -27.00
C GLY A 96 21.26 7.14 -27.17
N ALA A 97 21.76 7.73 -26.07
CA ALA A 97 22.99 8.53 -26.09
C ALA A 97 24.22 7.69 -26.47
N LEU A 98 24.36 6.49 -25.88
CA LEU A 98 25.43 5.54 -26.21
C LEU A 98 25.36 5.08 -27.66
N GLY A 99 24.17 4.79 -28.17
CA GLY A 99 23.96 4.41 -29.58
C GLY A 99 24.35 5.53 -30.56
N ALA A 100 24.00 6.78 -30.24
CA ALA A 100 24.41 7.94 -31.04
C ALA A 100 25.93 8.14 -31.06
N ILE A 101 26.60 7.99 -29.91
CA ILE A 101 28.06 8.06 -29.81
C ILE A 101 28.71 6.91 -30.60
N GLY A 102 28.19 5.69 -30.47
CA GLY A 102 28.68 4.52 -31.22
C GLY A 102 28.61 4.74 -32.73
N ASN A 103 27.50 5.28 -33.23
CA ASN A 103 27.33 5.63 -34.64
C ASN A 103 28.29 6.75 -35.09
N ALA A 104 28.61 7.71 -34.22
CA ALA A 104 29.55 8.79 -34.53
C ALA A 104 31.02 8.33 -34.60
N ILE A 105 31.39 7.25 -33.92
CA ILE A 105 32.78 6.76 -33.82
C ILE A 105 33.05 5.58 -34.77
N GLY A 106 32.04 4.75 -35.06
CA GLY A 106 32.22 3.49 -35.80
C GLY A 106 31.20 3.23 -36.91
N GLY A 107 30.48 4.25 -37.36
CA GLY A 107 29.71 4.21 -38.61
C GLY A 107 30.60 4.36 -39.85
#